data_AF-A0A496R3B6-F1
#
_entry.id   AF-A0A496R3B6-F1
#
_cell.length_a   1.000
_cell.length_b   1.000
_cell.length_c   1.000
_cell.angle_alpha   90.00
_cell.angle_beta   90.00
_cell.angle_gamma   90.00
#
_symmetry.space_group_name_H-M   'P 1'
#
loop_
_entity.id
_entity.type
_entity.pdbx_description
1 polymer ?
#
loop_
_entity_poly.entity_id
_entity_poly.type
_entity_poly.pdbx_seq_one_letter_code
_entity_poly.pdbx_strand_id
1 'polypeptide(L)'
;MNSGQKKIFLVLFLSALISVSSFALEFPVFLEEGPDESSGLPFIYPNAIRVFTGIYRYQNSRVRVLFTSENFLISEEWKQKSCGDYRGYLFTDTPYLLKPVGEVFYYRYKPSGDDISWSVFVIFEKETDCSFVSAYLKRFIYLQRNWDPVFPPLMPAVIE
;
A
#
# COMPACT_ATOMS: atom_id res chain seq x y z
N MET A 1 -3.62 -55.31 20.79
CA MET A 1 -3.82 -53.84 20.75
C MET A 1 -5.32 -53.57 20.83
N ASN A 2 -5.78 -52.97 21.94
CA ASN A 2 -7.21 -52.82 22.24
C ASN A 2 -7.88 -51.81 21.31
N SER A 3 -9.15 -52.05 20.97
CA SER A 3 -9.99 -51.23 20.09
C SER A 3 -10.00 -49.73 20.47
N GLY A 4 -9.84 -49.40 21.76
CA GLY A 4 -9.73 -48.02 22.25
C GLY A 4 -8.46 -47.27 21.83
N GLN A 5 -7.31 -47.94 21.71
CA GLN A 5 -6.05 -47.29 21.31
C GLN A 5 -6.03 -46.86 19.83
N LYS A 6 -6.77 -47.57 18.97
CA LYS A 6 -6.88 -47.21 17.54
C LYS A 6 -7.63 -45.91 17.30
N LYS A 7 -8.64 -45.59 18.14
CA LYS A 7 -9.44 -44.37 18.00
C LYS A 7 -8.66 -43.10 18.40
N ILE A 8 -7.82 -43.19 19.42
CA ILE A 8 -7.02 -42.05 19.91
C ILE A 8 -5.94 -41.67 18.88
N PHE A 9 -5.28 -42.65 18.26
CA PHE A 9 -4.29 -42.39 17.21
C PHE A 9 -4.89 -41.70 15.98
N LEU A 10 -6.13 -42.04 15.61
CA LEU A 10 -6.79 -41.46 14.44
C LEU A 10 -7.12 -39.96 14.63
N VAL A 11 -7.50 -39.56 15.84
CA VAL A 11 -7.80 -38.15 16.17
C VAL A 11 -6.54 -37.30 16.21
N LEU A 12 -5.45 -37.82 16.78
CA LEU A 12 -4.14 -37.14 16.79
C LEU A 12 -3.53 -36.98 15.39
N PHE A 13 -3.78 -37.94 14.50
CA PHE A 13 -3.33 -37.85 13.10
C PHE A 13 -4.15 -36.84 12.29
N LEU A 14 -5.46 -36.74 12.54
CA LEU A 14 -6.31 -35.73 11.90
C LEU A 14 -5.98 -34.30 12.36
N SER A 15 -5.63 -34.08 13.63
CA SER A 15 -5.23 -32.74 14.10
C SER A 15 -3.87 -32.29 13.57
N ALA A 16 -2.95 -33.23 13.30
CA ALA A 16 -1.66 -32.92 12.67
C ALA A 16 -1.79 -32.58 11.18
N LEU A 17 -2.80 -33.12 10.48
CA LEU A 17 -3.05 -32.82 9.07
C LEU A 17 -3.77 -31.49 8.82
N ILE A 18 -4.42 -30.91 9.82
CA ILE A 18 -5.06 -29.58 9.72
C ILE A 18 -4.04 -28.45 9.96
N SER A 19 -2.84 -28.78 10.44
CA SER A 19 -1.71 -27.84 10.55
C SER A 19 -0.91 -27.68 9.26
N VAL A 20 -1.38 -28.22 8.14
CA VAL A 20 -0.84 -27.85 6.82
C VAL A 20 -1.21 -26.39 6.60
N SER A 21 -0.26 -25.57 7.01
CA SER A 21 -0.22 -24.13 6.89
C SER A 21 -0.80 -23.75 5.54
N SER A 22 -1.83 -22.91 5.56
CA SER A 22 -2.10 -22.02 4.45
C SER A 22 -0.82 -21.24 4.20
N PHE A 23 0.09 -21.81 3.39
CA PHE A 23 1.09 -21.06 2.69
C PHE A 23 0.28 -20.13 1.80
N ALA A 24 -0.06 -18.96 2.35
CA ALA A 24 -0.46 -17.84 1.55
C ALA A 24 0.69 -17.70 0.55
N LEU A 25 0.40 -18.00 -0.72
CA LEU A 25 1.34 -17.73 -1.78
C LEU A 25 1.53 -16.21 -1.73
N GLU A 26 2.62 -15.75 -1.12
CA GLU A 26 3.03 -14.37 -1.16
C GLU A 26 3.42 -14.10 -2.61
N PHE A 27 2.46 -13.60 -3.39
CA PHE A 27 2.73 -13.15 -4.74
C PHE A 27 3.56 -11.88 -4.61
N PRO A 28 4.80 -11.87 -5.14
CA PRO A 28 5.65 -10.69 -5.06
C PRO A 28 4.96 -9.51 -5.74
N VAL A 29 5.07 -8.35 -5.11
CA VAL A 29 4.47 -7.11 -5.63
C VAL A 29 5.49 -6.44 -6.53
N PHE A 30 5.10 -6.13 -7.75
CA PHE A 30 6.00 -5.54 -8.75
C PHE A 30 5.46 -4.24 -9.28
N LEU A 31 6.36 -3.27 -9.47
CA LEU A 31 6.11 -2.08 -10.26
C LEU A 31 5.98 -2.48 -11.74
N GLU A 32 4.78 -2.34 -12.31
CA GLU A 32 4.51 -2.57 -13.73
C GLU A 32 4.86 -1.34 -14.60
N GLU A 33 4.56 -0.14 -14.10
CA GLU A 33 4.66 1.13 -14.84
C GLU A 33 5.16 2.26 -13.91
N GLY A 34 6.01 3.18 -14.41
CA GLY A 34 6.52 4.35 -13.68
C GLY A 34 7.96 4.23 -13.11
N PRO A 35 8.46 5.24 -12.35
CA PRO A 35 7.75 6.47 -11.98
C PRO A 35 7.60 7.43 -13.17
N ASP A 36 6.36 7.72 -13.54
CA ASP A 36 6.04 8.69 -14.59
C ASP A 36 5.55 10.00 -13.96
N GLU A 37 6.07 11.11 -14.46
CA GLU A 37 5.63 12.44 -14.05
C GLU A 37 4.28 12.79 -14.69
N SER A 38 3.36 13.32 -13.88
CA SER A 38 2.04 13.77 -14.30
C SER A 38 1.59 14.97 -13.46
N SER A 39 0.49 15.59 -13.87
CA SER A 39 -0.09 16.74 -13.16
C SER A 39 -1.48 16.39 -12.65
N GLY A 40 -1.74 16.74 -11.39
CA GLY A 40 -3.03 16.61 -10.76
C GLY A 40 -3.21 15.32 -9.96
N LEU A 41 -3.83 15.45 -8.79
CA LEU A 41 -4.39 14.31 -8.06
C LEU A 41 -5.80 13.99 -8.59
N PRO A 42 -6.08 12.74 -8.98
CA PRO A 42 -7.29 12.43 -9.75
C PRO A 42 -8.56 12.39 -8.89
N PHE A 43 -8.44 12.27 -7.56
CA PHE A 43 -9.57 12.13 -6.61
C PHE A 43 -10.00 13.47 -5.97
N ILE A 44 -9.43 14.60 -6.39
CA ILE A 44 -9.83 15.94 -5.95
C ILE A 44 -10.14 16.82 -7.16
N TYR A 45 -10.65 18.04 -6.92
CA TYR A 45 -10.88 19.01 -7.98
C TYR A 45 -9.61 19.21 -8.84
N PRO A 46 -9.73 19.38 -10.18
CA PRO A 46 -8.59 19.58 -11.06
C PRO A 46 -7.58 20.60 -10.54
N ASN A 47 -6.32 20.19 -10.47
CA ASN A 47 -5.23 20.94 -9.86
C ASN A 47 -3.93 20.73 -10.65
N ALA A 48 -2.95 21.62 -10.45
CA ALA A 48 -1.66 21.59 -11.13
C ALA A 48 -0.54 20.96 -10.28
N ILE A 49 -0.90 20.20 -9.23
CA ILE A 49 0.09 19.57 -8.34
C ILE A 49 0.93 18.61 -9.17
N ARG A 50 2.25 18.79 -9.13
CA ARG A 50 3.20 17.87 -9.73
C ARG A 50 3.19 16.56 -8.95
N VAL A 51 2.89 15.46 -9.63
CA VAL A 51 2.81 14.12 -9.03
C VAL A 51 3.62 13.15 -9.86
N PHE A 52 4.19 12.15 -9.21
CA PHE A 52 4.77 11.01 -9.89
C PHE A 52 3.95 9.78 -9.59
N THR A 53 3.76 8.96 -10.60
CA THR A 53 2.83 7.83 -10.60
C THR A 53 3.58 6.54 -10.82
N GLY A 54 3.22 5.51 -10.05
CA GLY A 54 3.63 4.13 -10.30
C GLY A 54 2.45 3.19 -10.16
N ILE A 55 2.41 2.17 -11.02
CA ILE A 55 1.36 1.16 -11.04
C ILE A 55 1.95 -0.16 -10.60
N TYR A 56 1.39 -0.75 -9.55
CA TYR A 56 1.83 -2.03 -9.00
C TYR A 56 0.82 -3.12 -9.32
N ARG A 57 1.32 -4.30 -9.68
CA ARG A 57 0.52 -5.53 -9.66
C ARG A 57 0.64 -6.16 -8.28
N TYR A 58 -0.50 -6.26 -7.61
CA TYR A 58 -0.61 -6.85 -6.30
C TYR A 58 -1.74 -7.87 -6.30
N GLN A 59 -1.40 -9.14 -6.07
CA GLN A 59 -2.33 -10.26 -6.24
C GLN A 59 -2.93 -10.25 -7.67
N ASN A 60 -4.24 -10.00 -7.79
CA ASN A 60 -4.98 -9.90 -9.05
C ASN A 60 -5.55 -8.49 -9.30
N SER A 61 -5.02 -7.46 -8.63
CA SER A 61 -5.45 -6.07 -8.80
C SER A 61 -4.28 -5.14 -9.11
N ARG A 62 -4.62 -3.96 -9.60
CA ARG A 62 -3.69 -2.86 -9.80
C ARG A 62 -3.79 -1.88 -8.63
N VAL A 63 -2.64 -1.53 -8.07
CA VAL A 63 -2.54 -0.49 -7.04
C VAL A 63 -1.76 0.67 -7.63
N ARG A 64 -2.40 1.84 -7.70
CA ARG A 64 -1.74 3.06 -8.16
C ARG A 64 -1.17 3.78 -6.96
N VAL A 65 0.11 4.09 -7.01
CA VAL A 65 0.75 4.96 -6.01
C VAL A 65 1.10 6.28 -6.66
N LEU A 66 0.66 7.36 -6.03
CA LEU A 66 1.03 8.74 -6.36
C LEU A 66 1.88 9.30 -5.24
N PHE A 67 2.87 10.13 -5.57
CA PHE A 67 3.52 10.94 -4.55
C PHE A 67 3.89 12.32 -5.07
N THR A 68 4.01 13.27 -4.14
CA THR A 68 4.36 14.65 -4.41
C THR A 68 5.07 15.26 -3.20
N SER A 69 6.02 16.16 -3.47
CA SER A 69 6.66 16.98 -2.43
C SER A 69 5.80 18.17 -2.03
N GLU A 70 4.80 18.52 -2.85
CA GLU A 70 3.88 19.61 -2.57
C GLU A 70 3.03 19.33 -1.32
N ASN A 71 2.60 20.39 -0.66
CA ASN A 71 1.75 20.29 0.52
C ASN A 71 0.34 19.92 0.09
N PHE A 72 -0.21 18.89 0.72
CA PHE A 72 -1.60 18.47 0.53
C PHE A 72 -2.38 18.75 1.82
N LEU A 73 -3.49 19.47 1.70
CA LEU A 73 -4.40 19.74 2.80
C LEU A 73 -5.45 18.64 2.89
N ILE A 74 -5.60 18.09 4.10
CA ILE A 74 -6.56 17.03 4.38
C ILE A 74 -7.89 17.70 4.77
N SER A 75 -8.98 17.37 4.06
CA SER A 75 -10.33 17.81 4.42
C SER A 75 -10.90 16.95 5.57
N GLU A 76 -11.99 17.40 6.19
CA GLU A 76 -12.65 16.67 7.29
C GLU A 76 -13.24 15.31 6.87
N GLU A 77 -13.41 15.09 5.57
CA GLU A 77 -13.95 13.85 5.00
C GLU A 77 -12.97 12.67 5.11
N TRP A 78 -11.68 12.96 5.29
CA TRP A 78 -10.63 11.96 5.46
C TRP A 78 -10.67 11.37 6.86
N LYS A 79 -10.79 10.05 6.94
CA LYS A 79 -10.85 9.32 8.22
C LYS A 79 -9.47 8.80 8.59
N GLN A 80 -9.07 8.92 9.85
CA GLN A 80 -7.82 8.33 10.30
C GLN A 80 -7.82 6.80 10.10
N LYS A 81 -6.71 6.26 9.60
CA LYS A 81 -6.51 4.83 9.39
C LYS A 81 -5.07 4.45 9.71
N SER A 82 -4.89 3.33 10.39
CA SER A 82 -3.58 2.75 10.66
C SER A 82 -3.39 1.49 9.82
N CYS A 83 -2.23 1.37 9.19
CA CYS A 83 -1.74 0.15 8.56
C CYS A 83 -0.38 -0.20 9.18
N GLY A 84 -0.39 -1.15 10.13
CA GLY A 84 0.79 -1.45 10.95
C GLY A 84 1.26 -0.23 11.74
N ASP A 85 2.54 0.10 11.60
CA ASP A 85 3.18 1.27 12.25
C ASP A 85 2.85 2.60 11.55
N TYR A 86 2.19 2.57 10.39
CA TYR A 86 1.92 3.75 9.58
C TYR A 86 0.52 4.29 9.86
N ARG A 87 0.47 5.46 10.50
CA ARG A 87 -0.76 6.24 10.70
C ARG A 87 -0.95 7.20 9.54
N GLY A 88 -2.09 7.09 8.88
CA GLY A 88 -2.46 7.91 7.74
C GLY A 88 -3.95 8.22 7.75
N TYR A 89 -4.47 8.51 6.57
CA TYR A 89 -5.87 8.87 6.36
C TYR A 89 -6.45 8.08 5.19
N LEU A 90 -7.73 7.80 5.26
CA LEU A 90 -8.48 7.06 4.28
C LEU A 90 -9.57 7.96 3.71
N PHE A 91 -9.65 8.02 2.38
CA PHE A 91 -10.70 8.71 1.65
C PHE A 91 -11.44 7.70 0.78
N THR A 92 -12.75 7.62 0.97
CA THR A 92 -13.62 6.63 0.33
C THR A 92 -14.58 7.26 -0.68
N ASP A 93 -14.74 8.59 -0.63
CA ASP A 93 -15.66 9.30 -1.50
C ASP A 93 -14.86 10.00 -2.59
N THR A 94 -14.93 9.55 -3.84
CA THR A 94 -14.12 10.13 -4.93
C THR A 94 -14.98 10.80 -6.00
N PRO A 95 -15.64 11.93 -5.66
CA PRO A 95 -16.73 12.50 -6.47
C PRO A 95 -16.26 13.08 -7.81
N TYR A 96 -14.96 13.35 -7.96
CA TYR A 96 -14.39 13.98 -9.15
C TYR A 96 -13.90 13.00 -10.22
N LEU A 97 -14.03 11.69 -9.97
CA LEU A 97 -13.57 10.67 -10.91
C LEU A 97 -14.69 10.18 -11.82
N LEU A 98 -14.37 10.02 -13.10
CA LEU A 98 -15.26 9.43 -14.11
C LEU A 98 -15.58 7.95 -13.83
N LYS A 99 -14.74 7.26 -13.05
CA LYS A 99 -14.97 5.92 -12.53
C LYS A 99 -14.66 5.95 -11.03
N PRO A 100 -15.50 5.36 -10.17
CA PRO A 100 -15.15 5.22 -8.76
C PRO A 100 -13.80 4.52 -8.69
N VAL A 101 -12.78 5.20 -8.17
CA VAL A 101 -11.69 4.45 -7.54
C VAL A 101 -12.24 3.96 -6.20
N GLY A 102 -11.68 2.86 -5.71
CA GLY A 102 -12.05 2.36 -4.41
C GLY A 102 -11.55 3.32 -3.33
N GLU A 103 -10.63 2.85 -2.49
CA GLU A 103 -10.13 3.65 -1.38
C GLU A 103 -8.78 4.30 -1.70
N VAL A 104 -8.59 5.51 -1.18
CA VAL A 104 -7.31 6.24 -1.22
C VAL A 104 -6.73 6.31 0.19
N PHE A 105 -5.59 5.67 0.40
CA PHE A 105 -4.81 5.81 1.62
C PHE A 105 -3.75 6.90 1.45
N TYR A 106 -3.77 7.90 2.31
CA TYR A 106 -2.81 9.00 2.35
C TYR A 106 -1.85 8.87 3.54
N TYR A 107 -0.56 9.07 3.27
CA TYR A 107 0.50 9.13 4.26
C TYR A 107 1.43 10.30 3.98
N ARG A 108 1.77 11.10 5.00
CA ARG A 108 2.80 12.12 4.91
C ARG A 108 4.09 11.60 5.54
N TYR A 109 5.09 11.36 4.70
CA TYR A 109 6.45 11.13 5.16
C TYR A 109 7.12 12.48 5.48
N LYS A 110 7.62 12.61 6.71
CA LYS A 110 8.41 13.76 7.15
C LYS A 110 9.77 13.24 7.64
N PRO A 111 10.84 13.37 6.84
CA PRO A 111 12.19 13.08 7.31
C PRO A 111 12.58 14.04 8.44
N SER A 112 13.62 13.70 9.19
CA SER A 112 14.13 14.54 10.28
C SER A 112 15.04 15.64 9.72
N GLY A 113 14.84 16.90 10.13
CA GLY A 113 15.64 18.04 9.66
C GLY A 113 14.99 18.78 8.49
N ASP A 114 15.82 19.32 7.59
CA ASP A 114 15.42 20.17 6.46
C ASP A 114 15.15 19.38 5.16
N ASP A 115 15.10 18.05 5.25
CA ASP A 115 14.85 17.16 4.11
C ASP A 115 13.42 17.30 3.55
N ILE A 116 13.25 16.97 2.26
CA ILE A 116 11.98 17.11 1.55
C ILE A 116 10.93 16.13 2.11
N SER A 117 9.77 16.66 2.49
CA SER A 117 8.63 15.85 2.92
C SER A 117 7.75 15.43 1.75
N TRP A 118 7.22 14.21 1.83
CA TRP A 118 6.48 13.59 0.73
C TRP A 118 5.06 13.23 1.16
N SER A 119 4.09 13.66 0.36
CA SER A 119 2.74 13.10 0.37
C SER A 119 2.72 11.84 -0.48
N VAL A 120 2.23 10.74 0.07
CA VAL A 120 2.06 9.45 -0.61
C VAL A 120 0.59 9.09 -0.61
N PHE A 121 0.04 8.76 -1.76
CA PHE A 121 -1.34 8.31 -1.95
C PHE A 121 -1.33 6.92 -2.58
N VAL A 122 -1.94 5.95 -1.90
CA VAL A 122 -2.10 4.59 -2.39
C VAL A 122 -3.57 4.39 -2.75
N ILE A 123 -3.83 4.14 -4.03
CA ILE A 123 -5.17 4.08 -4.60
C ILE A 123 -5.46 2.63 -4.99
N PHE A 124 -6.48 2.06 -4.34
CA PHE A 124 -6.96 0.72 -4.62
C PHE A 124 -8.21 0.78 -5.51
N GLU A 125 -8.38 -0.21 -6.40
CA GLU A 125 -9.62 -0.36 -7.17
C GLU A 125 -10.81 -0.81 -6.30
N LYS A 126 -10.52 -1.39 -5.13
CA LYS A 126 -11.49 -1.88 -4.14
C LYS A 126 -11.11 -1.34 -2.75
N GLU A 127 -11.07 -2.21 -1.75
CA GLU A 127 -10.69 -1.86 -0.38
C GLU A 127 -9.17 -1.77 -0.22
N THR A 128 -8.74 -0.94 0.72
CA THR A 128 -7.35 -0.78 1.12
C THR A 128 -6.83 -2.06 1.76
N ASP A 129 -5.74 -2.60 1.22
CA ASP A 129 -4.98 -3.68 1.86
C ASP A 129 -3.80 -3.10 2.65
N CYS A 130 -3.88 -3.19 3.99
CA CYS A 130 -2.82 -2.70 4.86
C CYS A 130 -1.50 -3.49 4.76
N SER A 131 -1.52 -4.71 4.23
CA SER A 131 -0.29 -5.48 3.97
C SER A 131 0.53 -4.80 2.87
N PHE A 132 -0.12 -4.43 1.75
CA PHE A 132 0.51 -3.66 0.69
C PHE A 132 1.02 -2.31 1.21
N VAL A 133 0.16 -1.54 1.90
CA VAL A 133 0.51 -0.19 2.37
C VAL A 133 1.73 -0.23 3.29
N SER A 134 1.75 -1.16 4.25
CA SER A 134 2.84 -1.26 5.21
C SER A 134 4.15 -1.67 4.54
N ALA A 135 4.10 -2.67 3.65
CA ALA A 135 5.29 -3.15 2.95
C ALA A 135 5.84 -2.08 1.98
N TYR A 136 4.96 -1.41 1.23
CA TYR A 136 5.31 -0.29 0.35
C TYR A 136 5.97 0.84 1.13
N LEU A 137 5.32 1.35 2.19
CA LEU A 137 5.82 2.50 2.94
C LEU A 137 7.15 2.19 3.62
N LYS A 138 7.34 0.98 4.15
CA LYS A 138 8.62 0.53 4.70
C LYS A 138 9.74 0.65 3.68
N ARG A 139 9.53 0.15 2.47
CA ARG A 139 10.54 0.18 1.41
C ARG A 139 10.74 1.59 0.84
N PHE A 140 9.66 2.33 0.63
CA PHE A 140 9.69 3.71 0.18
C PHE A 140 10.51 4.58 1.13
N ILE A 141 10.20 4.57 2.43
CA ILE A 141 10.92 5.34 3.45
C ILE A 141 12.41 4.96 3.47
N TYR A 142 12.74 3.67 3.35
CA TYR A 142 14.13 3.23 3.26
C TYR A 142 14.86 3.86 2.07
N LEU A 143 14.23 3.87 0.88
CA LEU A 143 14.81 4.44 -0.33
C LEU A 143 14.94 5.97 -0.25
N GLN A 144 14.02 6.66 0.44
CA GLN A 144 14.06 8.12 0.57
C GLN A 144 15.17 8.63 1.50
N ARG A 145 15.77 7.79 2.37
CA ARG A 145 16.80 8.21 3.33
C ARG A 145 18.08 8.75 2.68
N ASN A 146 18.44 8.26 1.51
CA ASN A 146 19.70 8.59 0.82
C ASN A 146 19.43 9.19 -0.57
N TRP A 147 18.24 9.75 -0.77
CA TRP A 147 17.80 10.17 -2.08
C TRP A 147 18.23 11.60 -2.41
N ASP A 148 18.68 11.79 -3.66
CA ASP A 148 19.09 13.08 -4.19
C ASP A 148 17.88 13.85 -4.76
N PRO A 149 17.59 15.07 -4.26
CA PRO A 149 16.45 15.89 -4.68
C PRO A 149 16.44 16.32 -6.15
N VAL A 150 17.51 16.09 -6.90
CA VAL A 150 17.59 16.43 -8.34
C VAL A 150 16.81 15.44 -9.23
N PHE A 151 16.55 14.22 -8.75
CA PHE A 151 15.87 13.17 -9.51
C PHE A 151 14.37 13.08 -9.16
N PRO A 152 13.57 12.24 -9.81
CA PRO A 152 12.33 11.73 -9.20
C PRO A 152 12.68 10.81 -8.01
N PRO A 153 11.87 10.77 -6.94
CA PRO A 153 12.12 9.90 -5.80
C PRO A 153 11.96 8.44 -6.20
N LEU A 154 12.80 7.61 -5.59
CA LEU A 154 12.91 6.20 -5.93
C LEU A 154 11.63 5.46 -5.54
N MET A 155 10.99 4.83 -6.52
CA MET A 155 9.92 3.87 -6.31
C MET A 155 10.48 2.47 -6.05
N PRO A 156 9.99 1.75 -5.03
CA PRO A 156 10.29 0.33 -4.87
C PRO A 156 9.90 -0.48 -6.12
N ALA A 157 10.86 -1.07 -6.83
CA ALA A 157 10.52 -1.93 -7.97
C ALA A 157 9.84 -3.25 -7.54
N VAL A 158 10.23 -3.76 -6.37
CA VAL A 158 9.71 -4.98 -5.75
C VAL A 158 9.37 -4.69 -4.29
N ILE A 159 8.26 -5.24 -3.83
CA ILE A 159 7.81 -5.19 -2.44
C ILE A 159 7.66 -6.64 -1.94
N GLU A 160 8.32 -6.93 -0.82
CA GLU A 160 8.33 -8.21 -0.09
C GLU A 160 7.72 -8.01 1.30
#